data_AF-A0A5M3Z2I1-F1
#
_entry.id   AF-A0A5M3Z2I1-F1
#
_cell.length_a   1.000
_cell.length_b   1.000
_cell.length_c   1.000
_cell.angle_alpha   90.00
_cell.angle_beta   90.00
_cell.angle_gamma   90.00
#
_symmetry.space_group_name_H-M   'P 1'
#
loop_
_entity.id
_entity.type
_entity.pdbx_description
1 polymer ?
#
loop_
_entity_poly.entity_id
_entity_poly.type
_entity_poly.pdbx_seq_one_letter_code
_entity_poly.pdbx_strand_id
1 'polypeptide(L)'
;MPPQMSAHRVSIRPKQVADLDTRDPDQEKQKQEKQETDAPPAIPMYNRLDPSNPGLTIRFYKHVDSNQDGSPRMVAHDEQESYRTVIVSEASKLVRPVLVSGNRYLRCHLFRLPIEVRSRIYEILFGSDDKALEVGRLPRCRITDLAILQTCHLIYHEASIALYHSLSYRRLFLRSYGAFSAHLLRRHPSGLRCCRNKSYDKWLEYPCRLEQLSWNRSYGSVTFLIGAADFKIALKRRWDFAEFITTLRMAEPLRIHTLIVVATENWNLPGFNERDLVKALFGGAFEFLGELKFRGFTPDERDRLGQLVHSLRIPTLKVERKKKKIQGEGFSIWV
;
A
#
# COMPACT_ATOMS: atom_id res chain seq x y z
N MET A 1 -23.65 65.58 -21.00
CA MET A 1 -24.19 66.72 -20.24
C MET A 1 -25.53 66.29 -19.63
N PRO A 2 -25.76 66.51 -18.33
CA PRO A 2 -26.92 66.00 -17.59
C PRO A 2 -28.14 66.94 -17.73
N PRO A 3 -29.33 66.46 -17.33
CA PRO A 3 -30.18 67.25 -16.43
C PRO A 3 -30.63 66.38 -15.24
N GLN A 4 -30.24 66.76 -14.03
CA GLN A 4 -31.02 67.55 -13.07
C GLN A 4 -32.07 66.75 -12.29
N MET A 5 -31.78 66.67 -10.99
CA MET A 5 -32.60 66.14 -9.91
C MET A 5 -33.85 67.00 -9.67
N SER A 6 -34.96 66.36 -9.31
CA SER A 6 -36.06 67.01 -8.59
C SER A 6 -36.30 66.29 -7.26
N ALA A 7 -36.11 67.02 -6.18
CA ALA A 7 -36.42 66.60 -4.82
C ALA A 7 -37.93 66.69 -4.53
N HIS A 8 -38.47 65.72 -3.80
CA HIS A 8 -39.73 65.88 -3.07
C HIS A 8 -39.48 65.66 -1.57
N ARG A 9 -39.63 66.77 -0.85
CA ARG A 9 -39.80 66.83 0.61
C ARG A 9 -41.16 66.23 0.97
N VAL A 10 -41.20 65.33 1.94
CA VAL A 10 -42.34 65.24 2.84
C VAL A 10 -41.81 65.37 4.27
N SER A 11 -42.33 66.38 4.95
CA SER A 11 -42.06 66.77 6.33
C SER A 11 -43.31 66.46 7.13
N ILE A 12 -43.21 65.57 8.12
CA ILE A 12 -44.16 65.54 9.25
C ILE A 12 -43.36 65.34 10.54
N ARG A 13 -43.66 66.22 11.50
CA ARG A 13 -43.04 66.44 12.82
C ARG A 13 -43.56 65.45 13.89
N PRO A 14 -43.02 65.48 15.12
CA PRO A 14 -42.76 64.30 15.94
C PRO A 14 -43.87 63.96 16.95
N LYS A 15 -43.82 62.74 17.48
CA LYS A 15 -44.38 62.40 18.79
C LYS A 15 -43.23 62.04 19.74
N GLN A 16 -43.04 62.85 20.78
CA GLN A 16 -42.36 62.44 22.00
C GLN A 16 -43.33 61.60 22.83
N VAL A 17 -42.86 60.56 23.52
CA VAL A 17 -42.76 60.47 25.00
C VAL A 17 -42.03 59.16 25.35
N ALA A 18 -41.02 59.32 26.23
CA ALA A 18 -40.38 58.41 27.19
C ALA A 18 -40.36 56.88 26.96
N ASP A 19 -39.17 56.29 27.02
CA ASP A 19 -38.71 55.71 28.29
C ASP A 19 -37.18 55.60 28.33
N LEU A 20 -36.61 56.06 29.45
CA LEU A 20 -35.24 55.79 29.85
C LEU A 20 -35.18 54.33 30.30
N ASP A 21 -34.36 53.52 29.63
CA ASP A 21 -33.94 52.25 30.19
C ASP A 21 -32.40 52.18 30.17
N THR A 22 -31.85 52.51 31.33
CA THR A 22 -30.46 52.37 31.74
C THR A 22 -30.01 50.92 31.55
N ARG A 23 -29.31 50.62 30.45
CA ARG A 23 -28.56 49.36 30.32
C ARG A 23 -27.24 49.51 31.05
N ASP A 24 -27.13 48.75 32.13
CA ASP A 24 -25.96 48.64 32.99
C ASP A 24 -24.79 47.97 32.24
N PRO A 25 -23.65 48.66 32.00
CA PRO A 25 -22.53 48.12 31.21
C PRO A 25 -21.83 46.91 31.86
N ASP A 26 -22.13 46.61 33.12
CA ASP A 26 -21.55 45.47 33.84
C ASP A 26 -22.24 44.12 33.51
N GLN A 27 -23.47 44.13 33.00
CA GLN A 27 -24.15 42.89 32.56
C GLN A 27 -23.70 42.41 31.17
N GLU A 28 -23.23 43.31 30.30
CA GLU A 28 -22.68 42.94 28.98
C GLU A 28 -21.26 42.37 29.10
N LYS A 29 -20.46 42.85 30.06
CA LYS A 29 -19.16 42.25 30.41
C LYS A 29 -19.31 40.87 31.04
N GLN A 30 -20.28 40.67 31.94
CA GLN A 30 -20.52 39.34 32.52
C GLN A 30 -21.12 38.35 31.51
N LYS A 31 -21.87 38.81 30.49
CA LYS A 31 -22.31 37.94 29.38
C LYS A 31 -21.17 37.60 28.40
N GLN A 32 -20.21 38.50 28.19
CA GLN A 32 -19.02 38.21 27.38
C GLN A 32 -18.02 37.31 28.12
N GLU A 33 -17.78 37.50 29.41
CA GLU A 33 -16.92 36.60 30.21
C GLU A 33 -17.52 35.21 30.44
N LYS A 34 -18.86 35.08 30.53
CA LYS A 34 -19.52 33.76 30.59
C LYS A 34 -19.62 33.03 29.25
N GLN A 35 -19.48 33.72 28.12
CA GLN A 35 -19.43 33.07 26.80
C GLN A 35 -18.03 32.58 26.43
N GLU A 36 -16.98 33.04 27.13
CA GLU A 36 -15.60 32.60 26.91
C GLU A 36 -15.22 31.34 27.72
N THR A 37 -16.09 30.86 28.61
CA THR A 37 -15.82 29.69 29.48
C THR A 37 -16.57 28.41 29.10
N ASP A 38 -17.30 28.40 27.97
CA ASP A 38 -17.96 27.20 27.42
C ASP A 38 -17.48 26.90 25.98
N ALA A 39 -16.20 27.11 25.70
CA ALA A 39 -15.58 26.41 24.58
C ALA A 39 -15.58 24.90 24.91
N PRO A 40 -16.24 24.03 24.12
CA PRO A 40 -16.12 22.59 24.32
C PRO A 40 -14.63 22.25 24.38
N PRO A 41 -14.18 21.40 25.32
CA PRO A 41 -12.76 21.10 25.46
C PRO A 41 -12.24 20.71 24.09
N ALA A 42 -11.23 21.45 23.61
CA ALA A 42 -10.64 21.21 22.30
C ALA A 42 -10.37 19.71 22.21
N ILE A 43 -11.17 19.01 21.38
CA ILE A 43 -11.05 17.57 21.22
C ILE A 43 -9.58 17.38 20.85
N PRO A 44 -8.78 16.66 21.65
CA PRO A 44 -7.37 16.50 21.36
C PRO A 44 -7.28 15.99 19.93
N MET A 45 -6.70 16.81 19.03
CA MET A 45 -6.59 16.48 17.61
C MET A 45 -5.83 15.18 17.53
N TYR A 46 -6.55 14.09 17.28
CA TYR A 46 -5.97 12.78 17.14
C TYR A 46 -5.03 12.81 15.94
N ASN A 47 -3.72 12.87 16.19
CA ASN A 47 -2.74 12.83 15.13
C ASN A 47 -2.66 11.39 14.60
N ARG A 48 -3.37 11.13 13.50
CA ARG A 48 -3.42 9.82 12.84
C ARG A 48 -2.03 9.32 12.43
N LEU A 49 -1.08 10.22 12.19
CA LEU A 49 0.26 9.86 11.74
C LEU A 49 1.28 9.74 12.88
N ASP A 50 0.87 9.89 14.14
CA ASP A 50 1.78 9.70 15.29
C ASP A 50 2.31 8.25 15.31
N PRO A 51 3.65 8.05 15.25
CA PRO A 51 4.29 6.74 15.33
C PRO A 51 3.94 5.94 16.60
N SER A 52 3.56 6.65 17.67
CA SER A 52 3.24 6.07 18.98
C SER A 52 1.88 5.38 19.00
N ASN A 53 1.02 5.61 18.00
CA ASN A 53 -0.29 4.98 17.91
C ASN A 53 -0.15 3.46 17.73
N PRO A 54 -0.65 2.65 18.69
CA PRO A 54 -0.62 1.20 18.53
C PRO A 54 -1.61 0.82 17.43
N GLY A 55 -1.12 0.58 16.22
CA GLY A 55 -1.94 0.05 15.14
C GLY A 55 -2.59 -1.30 15.50
N LEU A 56 -3.52 -1.76 14.67
CA LEU A 56 -4.04 -3.13 14.76
C LEU A 56 -3.19 -4.03 13.84
N THR A 57 -2.60 -5.09 14.40
CA THR A 57 -1.86 -6.08 13.60
C THR A 57 -2.66 -7.37 13.53
N ILE A 58 -2.74 -7.94 12.35
CA ILE A 58 -3.34 -9.23 12.07
C ILE A 58 -2.25 -10.10 11.47
N ARG A 59 -2.06 -11.30 12.01
CA ARG A 59 -1.12 -12.30 11.48
C ARG A 59 -1.84 -13.44 10.80
N PHE A 60 -1.23 -13.95 9.75
CA PHE A 60 -1.68 -15.07 8.94
C PHE A 60 -0.70 -16.23 9.10
N TYR A 61 -1.25 -17.42 9.30
CA TYR A 61 -0.50 -18.64 9.54
C TYR A 61 -0.82 -19.69 8.47
N LYS A 62 0.12 -20.60 8.22
CA LYS A 62 -0.12 -21.78 7.39
C LYS A 62 -0.29 -23.01 8.28
N HIS A 63 -1.22 -23.88 7.91
CA HIS A 63 -1.30 -25.23 8.48
C HIS A 63 -0.16 -26.08 7.92
N VAL A 64 0.61 -26.70 8.82
CA VAL A 64 1.60 -27.69 8.47
C VAL A 64 1.13 -29.02 9.02
N ASP A 65 0.95 -30.00 8.14
CA ASP A 65 0.64 -31.37 8.53
C ASP A 65 1.86 -31.94 9.27
N SER A 66 1.69 -32.22 10.56
CA SER A 66 2.70 -32.93 11.33
C SER A 66 2.63 -34.41 10.96
N ASN A 67 3.61 -34.88 10.19
CA ASN A 67 3.92 -36.30 10.14
C ASN A 67 4.43 -36.72 11.53
N GLN A 68 3.52 -37.05 12.44
CA GLN A 68 3.60 -38.12 13.45
C GLN A 68 2.80 -37.89 14.74
N ASP A 69 2.12 -36.76 14.99
CA ASP A 69 1.18 -36.67 16.12
C ASP A 69 0.16 -35.55 15.93
N GLY A 70 -0.97 -35.90 15.31
CA GLY A 70 -2.35 -35.54 15.67
C GLY A 70 -2.79 -34.10 15.96
N SER A 71 -1.96 -33.06 15.83
CA SER A 71 -2.40 -31.67 15.98
C SER A 71 -1.84 -30.76 14.89
N PRO A 72 -2.69 -30.00 14.17
CA PRO A 72 -2.24 -29.13 13.08
C PRO A 72 -1.40 -27.98 13.66
N ARG A 73 -0.10 -27.96 13.35
CA ARG A 73 0.80 -26.90 13.78
C ARG A 73 0.65 -25.69 12.85
N MET A 74 0.31 -24.54 13.42
CA MET A 74 0.33 -23.27 12.70
C MET A 74 1.75 -22.71 12.69
N VAL A 75 2.31 -22.47 11.50
CA VAL A 75 3.62 -21.81 11.32
C VAL A 75 3.39 -20.44 10.67
N ALA A 76 4.13 -19.43 11.15
CA ALA A 76 4.08 -18.10 10.56
C ALA A 76 4.68 -18.15 9.16
N HIS A 77 4.06 -17.46 8.20
CA HIS A 77 4.40 -17.54 6.79
C HIS A 77 5.54 -16.54 6.44
N ASP A 78 6.53 -16.45 7.34
CA ASP A 78 7.38 -15.25 7.49
C ASP A 78 8.58 -15.20 6.54
N GLU A 79 8.96 -16.29 5.88
CA GLU A 79 10.17 -16.30 5.06
C GLU A 79 9.85 -16.19 3.57
N GLN A 80 10.03 -14.97 3.05
CA GLN A 80 10.17 -14.76 1.61
C GLN A 80 11.54 -15.29 1.18
N GLU A 81 11.59 -16.17 0.18
CA GLU A 81 12.85 -16.64 -0.39
C GLU A 81 13.77 -15.48 -0.79
N SER A 82 15.08 -15.67 -0.73
CA SER A 82 16.00 -14.57 -1.09
C SER A 82 15.83 -14.16 -2.56
N TYR A 83 15.91 -12.86 -2.84
CA TYR A 83 15.81 -12.32 -4.20
C TYR A 83 16.77 -12.99 -5.17
N ARG A 84 18.01 -13.19 -4.74
CA ARG A 84 19.03 -13.85 -5.53
C ARG A 84 18.68 -15.32 -5.82
N THR A 85 18.16 -16.06 -4.84
CA THR A 85 17.73 -17.45 -5.04
C THR A 85 16.64 -17.54 -6.09
N VAL A 86 15.63 -16.68 -6.02
CA VAL A 86 14.51 -16.66 -6.97
C VAL A 86 14.99 -16.35 -8.38
N ILE A 87 15.82 -15.32 -8.57
CA ILE A 87 16.33 -14.96 -9.90
C ILE A 87 17.19 -16.08 -10.48
N VAL A 88 18.12 -16.64 -9.70
CA VAL A 88 18.99 -17.72 -10.16
C VAL A 88 18.16 -18.91 -10.62
N SER A 89 17.14 -19.28 -9.84
CA SER A 89 16.21 -20.37 -10.17
C SER A 89 15.45 -20.10 -11.48
N GLU A 90 14.80 -18.95 -11.62
CA GLU A 90 14.01 -18.61 -12.81
C GLU A 90 14.89 -18.40 -14.06
N ALA A 91 16.01 -17.69 -13.92
CA ALA A 91 16.93 -17.45 -15.03
C ALA A 91 17.59 -18.76 -15.52
N SER A 92 17.85 -19.72 -14.61
CA SER A 92 18.41 -21.03 -14.99
C SER A 92 17.49 -21.85 -15.89
N LYS A 93 16.16 -21.67 -15.79
CA LYS A 93 15.18 -22.33 -16.66
C LYS A 93 15.26 -21.84 -18.11
N LEU A 94 15.70 -20.60 -18.32
CA LEU A 94 15.80 -19.99 -19.64
C LEU A 94 17.06 -20.38 -20.41
N VAL A 95 18.15 -20.71 -19.72
CA VAL A 95 19.46 -20.88 -20.32
C VAL A 95 19.86 -22.35 -20.45
N ARG A 96 20.80 -22.65 -21.36
CA ARG A 96 21.40 -23.99 -21.43
C ARG A 96 22.31 -24.23 -20.21
N PRO A 97 22.52 -25.48 -19.78
CA PRO A 97 23.39 -25.80 -18.64
C PRO A 97 24.79 -25.16 -18.71
N VAL A 98 25.37 -25.08 -19.91
CA VAL A 98 26.68 -24.44 -20.16
C VAL A 98 26.72 -22.97 -19.75
N LEU A 99 25.59 -22.26 -19.83
CA LEU A 99 25.48 -20.86 -19.42
C LEU A 99 25.13 -20.68 -17.95
N VAL A 100 24.64 -21.72 -17.28
CA VAL A 100 24.42 -21.74 -15.83
C VAL A 100 25.80 -21.69 -15.16
N SER A 101 26.70 -22.61 -15.52
CA SER A 101 28.08 -22.62 -15.01
C SER A 101 28.96 -21.50 -15.57
N GLY A 102 28.54 -20.86 -16.67
CA GLY A 102 29.36 -19.96 -17.44
C GLY A 102 30.36 -20.69 -18.35
N ASN A 103 30.82 -20.01 -19.39
CA ASN A 103 31.77 -20.59 -20.34
C ASN A 103 32.82 -19.56 -20.81
N ARG A 104 34.08 -19.78 -20.39
CA ARG A 104 35.23 -18.89 -20.68
C ARG A 104 35.52 -18.69 -22.18
N TYR A 105 35.05 -19.59 -23.03
CA TYR A 105 35.30 -19.57 -24.47
C TYR A 105 34.24 -18.76 -25.25
N LEU A 106 33.17 -18.31 -24.59
CA LEU A 106 32.17 -17.46 -25.23
C LEU A 106 32.70 -16.06 -25.48
N ARG A 107 32.27 -15.48 -26.62
CA ARG A 107 32.68 -14.13 -27.03
C ARG A 107 32.15 -13.05 -26.07
N CYS A 108 30.92 -13.21 -25.59
CA CYS A 108 30.33 -12.26 -24.63
C CYS A 108 30.92 -12.47 -23.23
N HIS A 109 31.51 -11.42 -22.65
CA HIS A 109 32.08 -11.47 -21.30
C HIS A 109 31.06 -11.81 -20.22
N LEU A 110 29.81 -11.38 -20.36
CA LEU A 110 28.75 -11.74 -19.41
C LEU A 110 28.48 -13.25 -19.40
N PHE A 111 28.48 -13.90 -20.57
CA PHE A 111 28.25 -15.35 -20.67
C PHE A 111 29.43 -16.20 -20.19
N ARG A 112 30.61 -15.59 -19.99
CA ARG A 112 31.74 -16.26 -19.33
C ARG A 112 31.50 -16.45 -17.83
N LEU A 113 30.66 -15.60 -17.24
CA LEU A 113 30.34 -15.63 -15.82
C LEU A 113 29.25 -16.67 -15.55
N PRO A 114 29.30 -17.39 -14.41
CA PRO A 114 28.17 -18.19 -13.94
C PRO A 114 26.92 -17.34 -13.73
N ILE A 115 25.74 -17.97 -13.81
CA ILE A 115 24.46 -17.27 -13.67
C ILE A 115 24.30 -16.64 -12.29
N GLU A 116 24.90 -17.22 -11.26
CA GLU A 116 24.92 -16.69 -9.89
C GLU A 116 25.68 -15.37 -9.80
N VAL A 117 26.69 -15.18 -10.65
CA VAL A 117 27.49 -13.95 -10.73
C VAL A 117 26.75 -12.92 -11.58
N ARG A 118 26.15 -13.32 -12.72
CA ARG A 118 25.28 -12.42 -13.50
C ARG A 118 24.10 -11.91 -12.69
N SER A 119 23.47 -12.79 -11.91
CA SER A 119 22.35 -12.44 -11.01
C SER A 119 22.76 -11.41 -9.96
N ARG A 120 24.01 -11.47 -9.47
CA ARG A 120 24.55 -10.46 -8.55
C ARG A 120 24.73 -9.10 -9.22
N ILE A 121 25.09 -9.06 -10.50
CA ILE A 121 25.12 -7.81 -11.28
C ILE A 121 23.71 -7.24 -11.37
N TYR A 122 22.70 -8.05 -11.70
CA TYR A 122 21.31 -7.58 -11.75
C TYR A 122 20.79 -7.14 -10.37
N GLU A 123 21.24 -7.78 -9.30
CA GLU A 123 20.95 -7.35 -7.94
C GLU A 123 21.55 -6.00 -7.60
N ILE A 124 22.75 -5.68 -8.08
CA ILE A 124 23.30 -4.33 -7.91
C ILE A 124 22.53 -3.30 -8.75
N LEU A 125 22.15 -3.67 -9.99
CA LEU A 125 21.45 -2.77 -10.91
C LEU A 125 19.99 -2.49 -10.50
N PHE A 126 19.29 -3.50 -9.98
CA PHE A 126 17.85 -3.44 -9.70
C PHE A 126 17.48 -3.64 -8.23
N GLY A 127 18.42 -4.08 -7.40
CA GLY A 127 18.21 -4.31 -5.97
C GLY A 127 17.75 -3.06 -5.24
N SER A 128 17.18 -3.27 -4.06
CA SER A 128 16.56 -2.20 -3.30
C SER A 128 17.61 -1.37 -2.57
N ASP A 129 17.62 -0.06 -2.82
CA ASP A 129 17.82 0.86 -1.71
C ASP A 129 16.68 0.62 -0.70
N ASP A 130 16.94 0.68 0.61
CA ASP A 130 15.93 0.54 1.69
C ASP A 130 14.78 1.58 1.64
N LYS A 131 14.78 2.43 0.61
CA LYS A 131 13.82 3.49 0.38
C LYS A 131 12.50 2.91 -0.16
N ALA A 132 11.40 3.43 0.37
CA ALA A 132 10.08 3.10 -0.14
C ALA A 132 9.91 3.63 -1.58
N LEU A 133 9.44 2.76 -2.48
CA LEU A 133 9.12 3.11 -3.86
C LEU A 133 7.65 3.58 -3.94
N GLU A 134 7.45 4.86 -4.22
CA GLU A 134 6.10 5.40 -4.43
C GLU A 134 5.57 5.02 -5.82
N VAL A 135 4.50 4.22 -5.84
CA VAL A 135 3.82 3.82 -7.07
C VAL A 135 2.95 4.98 -7.56
N GLY A 136 3.23 5.47 -8.79
CA GLY A 136 2.61 6.66 -9.37
C GLY A 136 3.54 7.87 -9.41
N ARG A 137 4.63 7.85 -8.63
CA ARG A 137 5.76 8.77 -8.73
C ARG A 137 7.04 7.95 -8.81
N LEU A 138 7.15 7.14 -9.87
CA LEU A 138 8.39 6.43 -10.12
C LEU A 138 9.49 7.49 -10.32
N PRO A 139 10.54 7.52 -9.47
CA PRO A 139 11.73 8.27 -9.82
C PRO A 139 12.12 7.79 -11.21
N ARG A 140 12.49 8.69 -12.12
CA ARG A 140 13.04 8.28 -13.41
C ARG A 140 14.20 7.33 -13.10
N CYS A 141 14.01 6.03 -13.32
CA CYS A 141 15.11 5.09 -13.27
C CYS A 141 16.21 5.70 -14.13
N ARG A 142 17.45 5.76 -13.60
CA ARG A 142 18.54 6.31 -14.40
C ARG A 142 18.57 5.50 -15.68
N ILE A 143 18.55 6.18 -16.82
CA ILE A 143 18.48 5.54 -18.15
C ILE A 143 19.60 4.51 -18.30
N THR A 144 20.71 4.69 -17.56
CA THR A 144 21.84 3.76 -17.42
C THR A 144 21.47 2.39 -16.87
N ASP A 145 20.58 2.30 -15.88
CA ASP A 145 20.31 1.03 -15.17
C ASP A 145 19.45 0.11 -16.03
N LEU A 146 18.67 0.69 -16.94
CA LEU A 146 17.87 -0.05 -17.94
C LEU A 146 18.65 -0.34 -19.22
N ALA A 147 19.87 0.20 -19.39
CA ALA A 147 20.68 -0.04 -20.59
C ALA A 147 21.07 -1.53 -20.74
N ILE A 148 21.16 -2.27 -19.63
CA ILE A 148 21.40 -3.73 -19.63
C ILE A 148 20.28 -4.49 -20.36
N LEU A 149 19.05 -3.94 -20.40
CA LEU A 149 17.95 -4.56 -21.15
C LEU A 149 18.15 -4.46 -22.67
N GLN A 150 19.07 -3.61 -23.14
CA GLN A 150 19.31 -3.37 -24.57
C GLN A 150 20.50 -4.17 -25.11
N THR A 151 21.18 -4.99 -24.28
CA THR A 151 22.45 -5.62 -24.65
C THR A 151 22.30 -6.75 -25.68
N CYS A 152 21.50 -7.77 -25.36
CA CYS A 152 21.17 -8.85 -26.29
C CYS A 152 19.92 -9.60 -25.84
N HIS A 153 19.39 -10.49 -26.69
CA HIS A 153 18.17 -11.26 -26.42
C HIS A 153 18.19 -12.00 -25.07
N LEU A 154 19.28 -12.69 -24.75
CA LEU A 154 19.36 -13.48 -23.52
C LEU A 154 19.46 -12.60 -22.27
N ILE A 155 20.35 -11.61 -22.31
CA ILE A 155 20.52 -10.66 -21.21
C ILE A 155 19.24 -9.87 -20.96
N TYR A 156 18.50 -9.50 -22.01
CA TYR A 156 17.18 -8.90 -21.86
C TYR A 156 16.27 -9.78 -20.98
N HIS A 157 16.14 -11.07 -21.28
CA HIS A 157 15.24 -11.95 -20.53
C HIS A 157 15.73 -12.13 -19.08
N GLU A 158 17.01 -12.44 -18.86
CA GLU A 158 17.58 -12.57 -17.52
C GLU A 158 17.39 -11.29 -16.69
N ALA A 159 17.76 -10.14 -17.25
CA ALA A 159 17.62 -8.85 -16.57
C ALA A 159 16.15 -8.45 -16.37
N SER A 160 15.25 -8.80 -17.30
CA SER A 160 13.82 -8.52 -17.16
C SER A 160 13.17 -9.33 -16.03
N ILE A 161 13.59 -10.59 -15.83
CA ILE A 161 13.18 -11.41 -14.67
C ILE A 161 13.67 -10.77 -13.39
N ALA A 162 14.96 -10.39 -13.34
CA ALA A 162 15.52 -9.73 -12.18
C ALA A 162 14.76 -8.43 -11.85
N LEU A 163 14.55 -7.56 -12.85
CA LEU A 163 13.77 -6.34 -12.69
C LEU A 163 12.32 -6.61 -12.23
N TYR A 164 11.69 -7.67 -12.74
CA TYR A 164 10.34 -8.05 -12.35
C TYR A 164 10.26 -8.48 -10.87
N HIS A 165 11.22 -9.30 -10.42
CA HIS A 165 11.27 -9.74 -9.03
C HIS A 165 11.78 -8.64 -8.09
N SER A 166 12.57 -7.66 -8.55
CA SER A 166 13.11 -6.63 -7.65
C SER A 166 12.00 -5.80 -6.99
N LEU A 167 10.87 -5.61 -7.68
CA LEU A 167 9.66 -4.99 -7.14
C LEU A 167 9.12 -5.72 -5.90
N SER A 168 9.25 -7.06 -5.84
CA SER A 168 8.80 -7.88 -4.71
C SER A 168 9.60 -7.69 -3.44
N TYR A 169 10.85 -7.24 -3.54
CA TYR A 169 11.74 -7.04 -2.39
C TYR A 169 11.86 -5.57 -1.97
N ARG A 170 11.18 -4.67 -2.70
CA ARG A 170 11.09 -3.25 -2.35
C ARG A 170 9.90 -3.00 -1.44
N ARG A 171 10.01 -1.97 -0.59
CA ARG A 171 8.88 -1.44 0.17
C ARG A 171 8.03 -0.57 -0.75
N LEU A 172 6.84 -1.04 -1.14
CA LEU A 172 5.97 -0.30 -2.06
C LEU A 172 5.05 0.62 -1.29
N PHE A 173 4.92 1.87 -1.71
CA PHE A 173 4.00 2.84 -1.14
C PHE A 173 3.00 3.30 -2.21
N LEU A 174 1.71 3.00 -2.01
CA LEU A 174 0.64 3.41 -2.91
C LEU A 174 -0.14 4.55 -2.25
N ARG A 175 -0.08 5.71 -2.89
CA ARG A 175 -0.88 6.90 -2.55
C ARG A 175 -1.96 7.22 -3.60
N SER A 176 -1.71 6.82 -4.83
CA SER A 176 -2.64 6.91 -5.96
C SER A 176 -3.02 5.50 -6.40
N TYR A 177 -4.31 5.30 -6.62
CA TYR A 177 -4.89 4.02 -7.03
C TYR A 177 -5.47 4.14 -8.44
N GLY A 178 -6.06 3.05 -8.91
CA GLY A 178 -6.74 2.92 -10.20
C GLY A 178 -6.20 1.75 -11.00
N ALA A 179 -6.79 1.50 -12.17
CA ALA A 179 -6.44 0.37 -13.04
C ALA A 179 -4.93 0.30 -13.35
N PHE A 180 -4.29 1.44 -13.62
CA PHE A 180 -2.84 1.48 -13.90
C PHE A 180 -2.00 0.91 -12.76
N SER A 181 -2.29 1.26 -11.51
CA SER A 181 -1.54 0.77 -10.35
C SER A 181 -1.75 -0.74 -10.14
N ALA A 182 -2.96 -1.25 -10.38
CA ALA A 182 -3.25 -2.68 -10.37
C ALA A 182 -2.48 -3.42 -11.48
N HIS A 183 -2.48 -2.88 -12.70
CA HIS A 183 -1.72 -3.45 -13.81
C HIS A 183 -0.22 -3.42 -13.56
N LEU A 184 0.34 -2.36 -12.96
CA LEU A 184 1.76 -2.30 -12.60
C LEU A 184 2.15 -3.43 -11.63
N LEU A 185 1.32 -3.68 -10.62
CA LEU A 185 1.55 -4.76 -9.65
C LEU A 185 1.40 -6.16 -10.28
N ARG A 186 0.82 -6.28 -11.46
CA ARG A 186 0.64 -7.57 -12.14
C ARG A 186 1.53 -7.78 -13.34
N ARG A 187 2.08 -6.69 -13.87
CA ARG A 187 2.85 -6.72 -15.11
C ARG A 187 4.05 -7.63 -14.94
N HIS A 188 4.12 -8.65 -15.78
CA HIS A 188 5.31 -9.47 -16.00
C HIS A 188 5.98 -9.08 -17.33
N PRO A 189 7.27 -9.39 -17.49
CA PRO A 189 7.97 -9.29 -18.76
C PRO A 189 7.22 -10.03 -19.87
N SER A 190 7.23 -9.44 -21.05
CA SER A 190 6.70 -10.04 -22.27
C SER A 190 7.85 -10.42 -23.19
N GLY A 191 7.68 -11.49 -23.96
CA GLY A 191 8.65 -11.86 -24.99
C GLY A 191 8.93 -10.72 -25.97
N LEU A 192 10.18 -10.63 -26.43
CA LEU A 192 10.56 -9.75 -27.52
C LEU A 192 9.82 -10.17 -28.81
N ARG A 193 9.71 -9.25 -29.78
CA ARG A 193 9.04 -9.55 -31.05
C ARG A 193 9.66 -10.74 -31.78
N CYS A 194 10.98 -10.89 -31.69
CA CYS A 194 11.70 -12.04 -32.26
C CYS A 194 11.35 -13.39 -31.60
N CYS A 195 10.86 -13.38 -30.36
CA CYS A 195 10.41 -14.59 -29.65
C CYS A 195 9.07 -15.12 -30.16
N ARG A 196 8.27 -14.31 -30.85
CA ARG A 196 6.92 -14.72 -31.30
C ARG A 196 6.95 -15.57 -32.55
N ASN A 197 8.08 -15.59 -33.27
CA ASN A 197 8.20 -16.32 -34.52
C ASN A 197 8.86 -17.68 -34.27
N LYS A 198 8.06 -18.76 -34.22
CA LYS A 198 8.54 -20.13 -33.94
C LYS A 198 9.61 -20.62 -34.92
N SER A 199 9.65 -20.06 -36.13
CA SER A 199 10.71 -20.36 -37.10
C SER A 199 12.06 -19.77 -36.67
N TYR A 200 12.08 -18.62 -35.99
CA TYR A 200 13.28 -18.00 -35.43
C TYR A 200 13.73 -18.64 -34.11
N ASP A 201 12.81 -19.17 -33.30
CA ASP A 201 13.15 -19.82 -32.03
C ASP A 201 14.09 -21.03 -32.20
N LYS A 202 13.99 -21.76 -33.33
CA LYS A 202 14.89 -22.88 -33.63
C LYS A 202 16.33 -22.43 -33.96
N TRP A 203 16.49 -21.22 -34.47
CA TRP A 203 17.79 -20.67 -34.92
C TRP A 203 18.39 -19.66 -33.94
N LEU A 204 17.61 -19.21 -32.95
CA LEU A 204 18.17 -18.52 -31.81
C LEU A 204 19.07 -19.50 -31.06
N GLU A 205 20.33 -19.11 -30.88
CA GLU A 205 21.29 -19.84 -30.03
C GLU A 205 20.70 -20.08 -28.62
N TYR A 206 19.75 -19.20 -28.21
CA TYR A 206 19.04 -19.20 -26.93
C TYR A 206 17.52 -18.95 -27.12
N PRO A 207 16.68 -20.00 -27.14
CA PRO A 207 15.23 -19.87 -27.38
C PRO A 207 14.53 -19.14 -26.24
N CYS A 208 13.43 -18.42 -26.56
CA CYS A 208 12.64 -17.74 -25.54
C CYS A 208 11.74 -18.75 -24.80
N ARG A 209 12.01 -18.96 -23.50
CA ARG A 209 11.27 -19.93 -22.66
C ARG A 209 10.43 -19.26 -21.57
N LEU A 210 9.88 -18.08 -21.86
CA LEU A 210 9.09 -17.33 -20.87
C LEU A 210 7.85 -18.09 -20.37
N GLU A 211 7.33 -19.03 -21.16
CA GLU A 211 6.22 -19.92 -20.76
C GLU A 211 6.61 -20.92 -19.67
N GLN A 212 7.92 -21.17 -19.46
CA GLN A 212 8.43 -22.06 -18.41
C GLN A 212 8.64 -21.36 -17.07
N LEU A 213 8.44 -20.04 -17.03
CA LEU A 213 8.65 -19.23 -15.84
C LEU A 213 7.41 -19.17 -14.97
N SER A 214 7.63 -19.14 -13.66
CA SER A 214 6.56 -18.87 -12.70
C SER A 214 6.42 -17.37 -12.51
N TRP A 215 5.34 -16.79 -13.02
CA TRP A 215 5.03 -15.36 -12.82
C TRP A 215 4.30 -15.08 -11.49
N ASN A 216 4.41 -15.99 -10.54
CA ASN A 216 3.79 -15.86 -9.22
C ASN A 216 4.76 -15.20 -8.24
N ARG A 217 4.86 -13.87 -8.30
CA ARG A 217 5.66 -13.11 -7.33
C ARG A 217 4.85 -12.79 -6.06
N SER A 218 5.48 -12.99 -4.91
CA SER A 218 4.98 -12.49 -3.62
C SER A 218 5.62 -11.15 -3.32
N TYR A 219 4.85 -10.18 -2.83
CA TYR A 219 5.36 -8.89 -2.39
C TYR A 219 5.76 -8.94 -0.92
N GLY A 220 6.97 -8.46 -0.61
CA GLY A 220 7.46 -8.39 0.76
C GLY A 220 6.69 -7.37 1.59
N SER A 221 6.69 -6.09 1.19
CA SER A 221 5.98 -5.05 1.93
C SER A 221 5.28 -4.05 1.03
N VAL A 222 3.98 -3.87 1.24
CA VAL A 222 3.14 -2.91 0.53
C VAL A 222 2.44 -2.02 1.55
N THR A 223 2.42 -0.71 1.31
CA THR A 223 1.74 0.27 2.15
C THR A 223 0.70 1.01 1.33
N PHE A 224 -0.55 0.99 1.77
CA PHE A 224 -1.68 1.72 1.20
C PHE A 224 -2.01 2.92 2.07
N LEU A 225 -1.95 4.12 1.49
CA LEU A 225 -2.44 5.34 2.13
C LEU A 225 -3.90 5.59 1.73
N ILE A 226 -4.82 5.64 2.69
CA ILE A 226 -6.23 5.96 2.48
C ILE A 226 -6.62 7.28 3.17
N GLY A 227 -7.58 8.01 2.61
CA GLY A 227 -7.94 9.37 3.07
C GLY A 227 -7.00 10.46 2.57
N ALA A 228 -7.30 11.71 2.88
CA ALA A 228 -6.45 12.88 2.69
C ALA A 228 -7.01 14.07 3.50
N ALA A 229 -6.15 15.01 3.90
CA ALA A 229 -6.58 16.27 4.52
C ALA A 229 -7.61 17.04 3.67
N ASP A 230 -7.42 17.08 2.35
CA ASP A 230 -8.39 17.65 1.41
C ASP A 230 -9.50 16.63 1.09
N PHE A 231 -10.76 17.03 1.30
CA PHE A 231 -11.94 16.20 1.09
C PHE A 231 -12.10 15.72 -0.36
N LYS A 232 -11.85 16.58 -1.36
CA LYS A 232 -11.98 16.22 -2.78
C LYS A 232 -10.91 15.20 -3.17
N ILE A 233 -9.69 15.36 -2.66
CA ILE A 233 -8.61 14.39 -2.87
C ILE A 233 -8.95 13.05 -2.20
N ALA A 234 -9.50 13.07 -0.99
CA ALA A 234 -9.92 11.87 -0.28
C ALA A 234 -11.03 11.11 -1.02
N LEU A 235 -12.05 11.83 -1.51
CA LEU A 235 -13.15 11.26 -2.28
C LEU A 235 -12.68 10.63 -3.59
N LYS A 236 -11.80 11.32 -4.33
CA LYS A 236 -11.18 10.77 -5.55
C LYS A 236 -10.39 9.50 -5.23
N ARG A 237 -9.52 9.55 -4.22
CA ARG A 237 -8.70 8.40 -3.82
C ARG A 237 -9.55 7.19 -3.43
N ARG A 238 -10.70 7.41 -2.79
CA ARG A 238 -11.67 6.36 -2.47
C ARG A 238 -12.22 5.68 -3.72
N TRP A 239 -12.65 6.44 -4.72
CA TRP A 239 -13.13 5.87 -5.98
C TRP A 239 -12.02 5.11 -6.72
N ASP A 240 -10.83 5.70 -6.81
CA ASP A 240 -9.66 5.08 -7.42
C ASP A 240 -9.27 3.78 -6.67
N PHE A 241 -9.40 3.76 -5.34
CA PHE A 241 -9.15 2.57 -4.52
C PHE A 241 -10.18 1.47 -4.79
N ALA A 242 -11.46 1.82 -4.96
CA ALA A 242 -12.49 0.85 -5.31
C ALA A 242 -12.26 0.25 -6.71
N GLU A 243 -11.86 1.06 -7.69
CA GLU A 243 -11.47 0.60 -9.03
C GLU A 243 -10.25 -0.33 -8.96
N PHE A 244 -9.23 0.07 -8.19
CA PHE A 244 -8.02 -0.73 -7.97
C PHE A 244 -8.35 -2.11 -7.39
N ILE A 245 -9.13 -2.16 -6.30
CA ILE A 245 -9.54 -3.41 -5.67
C ILE A 245 -10.37 -4.27 -6.63
N THR A 246 -11.30 -3.67 -7.37
CA THR A 246 -12.11 -4.40 -8.35
C THR A 246 -11.24 -4.98 -9.46
N THR A 247 -10.31 -4.20 -10.00
CA THR A 247 -9.35 -4.65 -11.01
C THR A 247 -8.49 -5.80 -10.48
N LEU A 248 -8.07 -5.73 -9.21
CA LEU A 248 -7.37 -6.82 -8.56
C LEU A 248 -8.28 -8.06 -8.43
N ARG A 249 -9.54 -7.94 -8.03
CA ARG A 249 -10.42 -9.11 -7.89
C ARG A 249 -10.70 -9.86 -9.19
N MET A 250 -10.58 -9.21 -10.35
CA MET A 250 -10.84 -9.83 -11.65
C MET A 250 -9.73 -10.77 -12.16
N ALA A 251 -8.61 -10.92 -11.44
CA ALA A 251 -7.57 -11.88 -11.77
C ALA A 251 -7.01 -12.54 -10.51
N GLU A 252 -5.91 -13.29 -10.64
CA GLU A 252 -5.30 -14.00 -9.52
C GLU A 252 -4.94 -13.06 -8.35
N PRO A 253 -5.23 -13.44 -7.09
CA PRO A 253 -4.98 -12.62 -5.93
C PRO A 253 -3.50 -12.20 -5.81
N LEU A 254 -3.25 -10.96 -5.39
CA LEU A 254 -1.89 -10.53 -5.11
C LEU A 254 -1.38 -11.18 -3.82
N ARG A 255 -0.27 -11.89 -3.91
CA ARG A 255 0.41 -12.52 -2.78
C ARG A 255 1.24 -11.48 -2.04
N ILE A 256 0.95 -11.22 -0.77
CA ILE A 256 1.61 -10.17 0.01
C ILE A 256 1.98 -10.71 1.40
N HIS A 257 3.26 -10.59 1.77
CA HIS A 257 3.74 -10.92 3.12
C HIS A 257 3.30 -9.85 4.12
N THR A 258 3.64 -8.58 3.91
CA THR A 258 3.23 -7.47 4.78
C THR A 258 2.41 -6.44 4.03
N LEU A 259 1.14 -6.28 4.39
CA LEU A 259 0.31 -5.15 3.96
C LEU A 259 0.12 -4.16 5.12
N ILE A 260 0.42 -2.88 4.89
CA ILE A 260 0.20 -1.81 5.85
C ILE A 260 -0.85 -0.86 5.29
N VAL A 261 -2.00 -0.74 5.94
CA VAL A 261 -3.03 0.25 5.59
C VAL A 261 -2.91 1.43 6.55
N VAL A 262 -2.61 2.61 6.00
CA VAL A 262 -2.45 3.86 6.75
C VAL A 262 -3.64 4.76 6.44
N ALA A 263 -4.46 5.02 7.45
CA ALA A 263 -5.56 5.97 7.38
C ALA A 263 -5.09 7.38 7.76
N THR A 264 -5.52 8.37 6.97
CA THR A 264 -5.38 9.80 7.29
C THR A 264 -6.77 10.43 7.45
N GLU A 265 -6.84 11.75 7.47
CA GLU A 265 -8.09 12.50 7.53
C GLU A 265 -9.03 12.11 6.38
N ASN A 266 -10.34 12.26 6.57
CA ASN A 266 -11.36 11.98 5.56
C ASN A 266 -11.26 10.58 4.90
N TRP A 267 -10.69 9.58 5.58
CA TRP A 267 -10.67 8.21 5.05
C TRP A 267 -12.04 7.55 5.12
N ASN A 268 -12.80 7.82 6.20
CA ASN A 268 -14.17 7.37 6.42
C ASN A 268 -15.11 8.43 5.84
N LEU A 269 -15.70 8.13 4.70
CA LEU A 269 -16.60 9.02 3.95
C LEU A 269 -17.95 8.30 3.76
N PRO A 270 -19.07 9.01 3.58
CA PRO A 270 -20.36 8.38 3.30
C PRO A 270 -20.27 7.39 2.13
N GLY A 271 -20.50 6.10 2.39
CA GLY A 271 -20.35 5.01 1.42
C GLY A 271 -18.96 4.34 1.37
N PHE A 272 -18.06 4.65 2.31
CA PHE A 272 -16.83 3.89 2.55
C PHE A 272 -16.39 4.02 4.01
N ASN A 273 -16.56 2.93 4.77
CA ASN A 273 -16.23 2.84 6.19
C ASN A 273 -15.37 1.58 6.49
N GLU A 274 -15.24 1.22 7.78
CA GLU A 274 -14.47 0.05 8.22
C GLU A 274 -14.93 -1.25 7.54
N ARG A 275 -16.24 -1.42 7.36
CA ARG A 275 -16.83 -2.62 6.73
C ARG A 275 -16.45 -2.71 5.27
N ASP A 276 -16.51 -1.59 4.55
CA ASP A 276 -16.15 -1.54 3.13
C ASP A 276 -14.66 -1.80 2.94
N LEU A 277 -13.81 -1.27 3.82
CA LEU A 277 -12.38 -1.54 3.84
C LEU A 277 -12.08 -3.02 4.09
N VAL A 278 -12.70 -3.64 5.10
CA VAL A 278 -12.54 -5.08 5.36
C VAL A 278 -13.03 -5.91 4.16
N LYS A 279 -14.18 -5.57 3.58
CA LYS A 279 -14.68 -6.24 2.37
C LYS A 279 -13.72 -6.10 1.18
N ALA A 280 -13.08 -4.94 1.03
CA ALA A 280 -12.11 -4.71 -0.03
C ALA A 280 -10.83 -5.56 0.16
N LEU A 281 -10.32 -5.63 1.39
CA LEU A 281 -9.09 -6.37 1.71
C LEU A 281 -9.28 -7.89 1.68
N PHE A 282 -10.43 -8.38 2.16
CA PHE A 282 -10.72 -9.82 2.24
C PHE A 282 -11.61 -10.34 1.09
N GLY A 283 -11.94 -9.49 0.12
CA GLY A 283 -12.83 -9.81 -1.00
C GLY A 283 -12.19 -10.59 -2.15
N GLY A 284 -11.02 -11.20 -1.94
CA GLY A 284 -10.29 -11.98 -2.96
C GLY A 284 -9.26 -11.20 -3.79
N ALA A 285 -9.00 -9.92 -3.48
CA ALA A 285 -7.95 -9.15 -4.14
C ALA A 285 -6.52 -9.58 -3.71
N PHE A 286 -6.40 -10.13 -2.50
CA PHE A 286 -5.13 -10.42 -1.85
C PHE A 286 -5.11 -11.83 -1.27
N GLU A 287 -3.94 -12.45 -1.36
CA GLU A 287 -3.56 -13.64 -0.59
C GLU A 287 -2.51 -13.19 0.43
N PHE A 288 -2.88 -13.19 1.71
CA PHE A 288 -2.00 -12.73 2.78
C PHE A 288 -1.08 -13.86 3.26
N LEU A 289 0.22 -13.60 3.19
CA LEU A 289 1.29 -14.54 3.54
C LEU A 289 2.03 -14.13 4.81
N GLY A 290 1.54 -13.19 5.62
CA GLY A 290 2.29 -12.76 6.81
C GLY A 290 1.45 -11.90 7.73
N GLU A 291 1.43 -10.60 7.52
CA GLU A 291 0.76 -9.65 8.39
C GLU A 291 0.01 -8.54 7.64
N LEU A 292 -1.11 -8.13 8.23
CA LEU A 292 -1.88 -6.95 7.86
C LEU A 292 -1.85 -5.97 9.03
N LYS A 293 -1.35 -4.76 8.81
CA LYS A 293 -1.20 -3.71 9.82
C LYS A 293 -2.09 -2.52 9.48
N PHE A 294 -2.99 -2.15 10.37
CA PHE A 294 -3.77 -0.92 10.29
C PHE A 294 -3.13 0.16 11.14
N ARG A 295 -2.82 1.31 10.55
CA ARG A 295 -2.22 2.48 11.21
C ARG A 295 -3.05 3.74 10.95
N GLY A 296 -3.01 4.68 11.88
CA GLY A 296 -3.75 5.95 11.80
C GLY A 296 -5.26 5.86 11.96
N PHE A 297 -5.75 4.73 12.46
CA PHE A 297 -7.14 4.53 12.88
C PHE A 297 -7.31 4.90 14.36
N THR A 298 -8.40 5.59 14.69
CA THR A 298 -8.77 5.93 16.07
C THR A 298 -9.03 4.66 16.90
N PRO A 299 -9.05 4.75 18.25
CA PRO A 299 -9.40 3.61 19.11
C PRO A 299 -10.68 2.89 18.68
N ASP A 300 -11.77 3.62 18.48
CA ASP A 300 -13.07 3.05 18.11
C ASP A 300 -13.04 2.40 16.73
N GLU A 301 -12.38 3.03 15.75
CA GLU A 301 -12.19 2.48 14.41
C GLU A 301 -11.39 1.15 14.46
N ARG A 302 -10.34 1.08 15.28
CA ARG A 302 -9.53 -0.14 15.45
C ARG A 302 -10.32 -1.27 16.07
N ASP A 303 -11.10 -0.99 17.12
CA ASP A 303 -11.92 -2.00 17.78
C ASP A 303 -12.98 -2.55 16.82
N ARG A 304 -13.62 -1.67 16.05
CA ARG A 304 -14.58 -2.05 15.02
C ARG A 304 -13.95 -2.87 13.90
N LEU A 305 -12.77 -2.49 13.41
CA LEU A 305 -11.99 -3.28 12.44
C LEU A 305 -11.66 -4.66 13.00
N GLY A 306 -11.20 -4.73 14.25
CA GLY A 306 -10.89 -6.00 14.93
C GLY A 306 -12.10 -6.92 15.03
N GLN A 307 -13.27 -6.38 15.38
CA GLN A 307 -14.54 -7.13 15.41
C GLN A 307 -14.96 -7.62 14.03
N LEU A 308 -14.90 -6.75 13.01
CA LEU A 308 -15.25 -7.10 11.63
C LEU A 308 -14.34 -8.20 11.09
N VAL A 309 -13.03 -8.11 11.33
CA VAL A 309 -12.09 -9.16 10.93
C VAL A 309 -12.35 -10.47 11.67
N HIS A 310 -12.58 -10.42 12.99
CA HIS A 310 -12.96 -11.61 13.75
C HIS A 310 -14.25 -12.27 13.23
N SER A 311 -15.21 -11.47 12.76
CA SER A 311 -16.48 -11.96 12.22
C SER A 311 -16.33 -12.78 10.94
N LEU A 312 -15.20 -12.64 10.22
CA LEU A 312 -14.89 -13.44 9.03
C LEU A 312 -14.58 -14.91 9.35
N ARG A 313 -14.33 -15.26 10.63
CA ARG A 313 -14.05 -16.63 11.10
C ARG A 313 -12.96 -17.37 10.30
N ILE A 314 -11.93 -16.65 9.86
CA ILE A 314 -10.80 -17.23 9.12
C ILE A 314 -9.89 -17.97 10.12
N PRO A 315 -9.73 -19.31 10.02
CA PRO A 315 -9.02 -20.11 11.04
C PRO A 315 -7.52 -19.83 11.10
N THR A 316 -6.93 -19.43 9.97
CA THR A 316 -5.50 -19.13 9.83
C THR A 316 -5.11 -17.72 10.28
N LEU A 317 -6.07 -16.93 10.77
CA LEU A 317 -5.89 -15.53 11.12
C LEU A 317 -5.88 -15.34 12.64
N LYS A 318 -4.92 -14.57 13.16
CA LYS A 318 -4.92 -14.12 14.56
C LYS A 318 -4.76 -12.60 14.64
N VAL A 319 -5.63 -11.96 15.40
CA VAL A 319 -5.53 -10.52 15.70
C VAL A 319 -4.60 -10.33 16.89
N GLU A 320 -3.47 -9.64 16.70
CA GLU A 320 -2.60 -9.27 17.81
C GLU A 320 -3.24 -8.15 18.61
N ARG A 321 -3.60 -8.46 19.85
CA ARG A 321 -3.95 -7.46 20.86
C ARG A 321 -2.70 -7.19 21.67
N LYS A 322 -2.25 -5.93 21.74
CA LYS A 322 -1.23 -5.53 22.72
C LYS A 322 -1.85 -5.74 24.11
N LYS A 323 -1.49 -6.85 24.76
CA LYS A 323 -1.93 -7.13 26.12
C LYS A 323 -1.40 -6.01 27.02
N LYS A 324 -2.28 -5.28 27.69
CA LYS A 324 -1.88 -4.34 28.72
C LYS A 324 -1.68 -5.13 30.00
N LYS A 325 -0.49 -5.04 30.58
CA LYS A 325 -0.23 -5.55 31.93
C LYS A 325 -0.87 -4.56 32.89
N ILE A 326 -1.99 -4.92 33.49
CA ILE A 326 -2.56 -4.19 34.62
C ILE A 326 -1.80 -4.67 35.86
N GLN A 327 -1.03 -3.79 36.48
CA GLN A 327 -0.41 -4.04 37.78
C GLN A 327 -1.23 -3.35 38.88
N GLY A 328 -1.69 -4.13 39.84
CA GLY A 328 -2.21 -3.64 41.12
C GLY A 328 -1.32 -4.12 42.26
N GLU A 329 -1.53 -3.61 43.48
CA GLU A 329 -0.85 -4.15 44.66
C GLU A 329 -1.20 -5.64 44.80
N GLY A 330 -0.19 -6.50 44.61
CA GLY A 330 -0.32 -7.95 44.73
C GLY A 330 -0.78 -8.72 43.50
N PHE A 331 -1.06 -8.09 42.36
CA PHE A 331 -1.37 -8.84 41.13
C PHE A 331 -0.86 -8.18 39.84
N SER A 332 -0.60 -9.03 38.85
CA SER A 332 -0.46 -8.59 37.47
C SER A 332 -1.33 -9.43 36.55
N ILE A 333 -2.30 -8.80 35.89
CA ILE A 333 -3.19 -9.44 34.92
C ILE A 333 -2.84 -8.91 33.54
N TRP A 334 -2.73 -9.82 32.57
CA TRP A 334 -2.60 -9.46 31.16
C TRP A 334 -4.00 -9.38 30.56
N VAL A 335 -4.46 -8.17 30.20
CA VAL A 335 -5.74 -7.94 29.53
C VAL A 335 -5.50 -7.66 28.05
#